data_AF-A0A450T5H1-F1
#
_entry.id   AF-A0A450T5H1-F1
#
_cell.length_a   1.000
_cell.length_b   1.000
_cell.length_c   1.000
_cell.angle_alpha   90.00
_cell.angle_beta   90.00
_cell.angle_gamma   90.00
#
_symmetry.space_group_name_H-M   'P 1'
#
loop_
_entity.id
_entity.type
_entity.pdbx_description
1 polymer ?
#
loop_
_entity_poly.entity_id
_entity_poly.type
_entity_poly.pdbx_seq_one_letter_code
_entity_poly.pdbx_strand_id
1 'polypeptide(L)' 'MNDDLLILLNRLKSVDTLDDLDDVKELGDSILRKEKRRALHIARHRGGNR' A
#
# COMPACT_ATOMS: atom_id res chain seq x y z
N MET A 1 7.34 -2.65 1.71
CA MET A 1 6.81 -1.46 2.41
C MET A 1 7.62 -0.22 2.07
N ASN A 2 8.95 -0.21 2.27
CA ASN A 2 9.78 0.96 1.87
C ASN A 2 9.79 1.13 0.34
N ASP A 3 9.96 0.04 -0.42
CA ASP A 3 9.96 0.09 -1.89
C ASP A 3 8.60 0.47 -2.48
N ASP A 4 7.51 -0.11 -1.95
CA ASP A 4 6.15 0.21 -2.40
C ASP A 4 5.82 1.70 -2.17
N LEU A 5 6.24 2.24 -1.02
CA LEU A 5 6.05 3.65 -0.70
C LEU A 5 6.92 4.55 -1.59
N LEU A 6 8.16 4.15 -1.88
CA LEU A 6 9.05 4.88 -2.78
C LEU A 6 8.48 4.93 -4.20
N ILE A 7 7.89 3.83 -4.68
CA ILE A 7 7.21 3.77 -5.98
C ILE A 7 6.01 4.72 -5.99
N LEU A 8 5.18 4.73 -4.94
CA LEU A 8 4.05 5.65 -4.83
C LEU A 8 4.51 7.11 -4.85
N LEU A 9 5.54 7.46 -4.08
CA LEU A 9 6.08 8.81 -4.04
C LEU A 9 6.68 9.25 -5.37
N ASN A 10 7.35 8.33 -6.09
CA ASN A 10 7.86 8.62 -7.42
C ASN A 10 6.73 8.83 -8.44
N ARG A 11 5.67 8.01 -8.40
CA ARG A 11 4.50 8.19 -9.27
C ARG A 11 3.79 9.51 -9.00
N LEU A 12 3.66 9.90 -7.72
CA LEU A 12 3.04 11.15 -7.30
C LEU A 12 3.79 12.39 -7.82
N LYS A 13 5.12 12.30 -7.95
CA LYS A 13 5.96 13.38 -8.53
C LYS A 13 5.83 13.52 -10.04
N SER A 14 5.26 12.52 -10.71
CA SER A 14 5.13 12.44 -12.17
C SER A 14 3.67 12.49 -12.61
N VAL A 15 2.78 13.02 -11.76
CA VAL A 15 1.38 13.25 -12.11
C VAL A 15 1.29 14.52 -12.95
N ASP A 16 0.85 14.37 -14.19
CA ASP A 16 0.63 15.49 -15.11
C ASP A 16 -0.87 15.65 -15.45
N THR A 17 -1.68 14.62 -15.24
CA THR A 17 -3.11 14.56 -15.60
C THR A 17 -3.99 14.03 -14.47
N LEU A 18 -5.31 14.16 -14.62
CA LEU A 18 -6.27 13.55 -13.69
C LEU A 18 -6.24 12.00 -13.76
N ASP A 19 -5.95 11.43 -14.93
CA ASP A 19 -5.84 9.98 -15.09
C ASP A 19 -4.63 9.43 -14.29
N ASP A 20 -3.53 10.19 -14.22
CA ASP A 20 -2.37 9.82 -13.40
C ASP A 20 -2.70 9.82 -11.90
N LEU A 21 -3.67 10.64 -11.45
CA LEU A 21 -4.13 10.61 -10.06
C LEU A 21 -4.93 9.35 -9.75
N ASP A 22 -5.69 8.84 -10.71
CA ASP A 22 -6.43 7.57 -10.55
C ASP A 22 -5.45 6.38 -10.45
N ASP A 23 -4.40 6.36 -11.28
CA ASP A 23 -3.30 5.40 -11.20
C ASP A 23 -2.61 5.42 -9.82
N VAL A 24 -2.28 6.62 -9.34
CA VAL A 24 -1.65 6.83 -8.02
C VAL A 24 -2.56 6.35 -6.90
N LYS A 25 -3.86 6.65 -7.00
CA LYS A 25 -4.86 6.20 -6.02
C LYS A 25 -4.96 4.68 -6.00
N GLU A 26 -5.03 4.03 -7.17
CA GLU A 26 -5.11 2.57 -7.25
C GLU A 26 -3.87 1.91 -6.64
N LEU A 27 -2.68 2.46 -6.90
CA LEU A 27 -1.44 2.00 -6.30
C LEU A 27 -1.47 2.15 -4.77
N GLY A 28 -1.90 3.31 -4.26
CA GLY A 28 -2.07 3.54 -2.83
C GLY A 28 -3.04 2.54 -2.17
N ASP A 29 -4.19 2.31 -2.80
CA ASP A 29 -5.19 1.34 -2.35
C ASP A 29 -4.62 -0.09 -2.31
N SER A 30 -3.77 -0.46 -3.29
CA SER A 30 -3.10 -1.75 -3.34
C SER A 30 -2.13 -1.96 -2.16
N ILE A 31 -1.34 -0.93 -1.83
CA ILE A 31 -0.42 -0.94 -0.69
C ILE A 31 -1.20 -1.11 0.62
N LEU A 32 -2.29 -0.38 0.80
CA LEU A 32 -3.14 -0.48 1.99
C LEU A 32 -3.71 -1.89 2.15
N ARG A 33 -4.19 -2.53 1.07
CA ARG A 33 -4.67 -3.92 1.11
C ARG A 33 -3.57 -4.90 1.53
N LYS A 34 -2.35 -4.70 1.04
CA LYS A 34 -1.18 -5.52 1.40
C LYS A 34 -0.85 -5.41 2.89
N GLU A 35 -0.77 -4.19 3.43
CA GLU A 35 -0.48 -3.98 4.85
C GLU A 35 -1.63 -4.47 5.75
N LYS A 36 -2.89 -4.31 5.34
CA LYS A 36 -4.03 -4.91 6.05
C LYS A 36 -3.90 -6.43 6.17
N ARG A 37 -3.54 -7.12 5.08
CA ARG A 37 -3.31 -8.59 5.11
C ARG A 37 -2.16 -8.96 6.04
N ARG A 38 -1.07 -8.19 6.02
CA ARG A 38 0.08 -8.39 6.92
C ARG A 38 -0.31 -8.20 8.38
N ALA A 39 -1.06 -7.15 8.71
CA ALA A 39 -1.55 -6.90 10.06
C ALA A 39 -2.46 -8.03 10.55
N LEU A 40 -3.37 -8.51 9.70
CA LEU A 40 -4.24 -9.65 10.01
C LEU A 40 -3.44 -10.95 10.24
N HIS A 41 -2.43 -11.20 9.40
CA HIS A 41 -1.54 -12.34 9.58
C HIS A 41 -0.81 -12.27 10.93
N ILE A 42 -0.20 -11.12 11.26
CA ILE A 42 0.46 -10.90 12.55
C ILE A 42 -0.51 -11.10 13.72
N ALA A 43 -1.73 -10.56 13.64
CA ALA A 43 -2.75 -10.70 14.68
C ALA A 43 -3.14 -12.17 14.92
N ARG A 44 -3.29 -12.97 13.85
CA ARG A 44 -3.60 -14.40 13.92
C ARG A 44 -2.48 -15.20 14.59
N HIS A 45 -1.23 -14.90 14.27
CA HIS A 45 -0.08 -15.62 14.81
C HIS A 45 0.35 -15.16 16.21
N ARG A 46 -0.03 -13.95 16.64
CA ARG A 46 0.17 -13.48 18.03
C ARG A 46 -0.95 -13.90 18.98
N GLY A 47 -2.15 -14.22 18.48
CA GLY A 47 -3.29 -14.65 19.28
C GLY A 47 -3.33 -16.15 19.62
N GLY A 48 -2.50 -16.98 18.98
CA GLY A 48 -2.48 -18.44 19.14
C GLY A 48 -1.55 -18.98 20.25
N ASN A 49 -1.01 -18.11 21.11
CA ASN A 49 -0.07 -18.51 22.18
C ASN A 49 -0.72 -18.39 23.57
N ARG A 50 -1.97 -18.85 23.69
CA ARG A 50 -2.69 -19.00 24.96
C ARG A 50 -3.05 -20.45 25.18
#